data_AF-A0AB73INN5-F1
#
_entry.id   AF-A0AB73INN5-F1
#
_cell.length_a   1.000
_cell.length_b   1.000
_cell.length_c   1.000
_cell.angle_alpha   90.00
_cell.angle_beta   90.00
_cell.angle_gamma   90.00
#
_symmetry.space_group_name_H-M   'P 1'
#
loop_
_entity.id
_entity.type
_entity.pdbx_description
1 polymer ?
#
loop_
_entity_poly.entity_id
_entity_poly.type
_entity_poly.pdbx_seq_one_letter_code
_entity_poly.pdbx_strand_id
1 'polypeptide(L)'
;SSTCCAPTSRVAIANPLLVRLIAEARVKTDKIDAAVLAQLYASHFLPEVWMPDESTLALRRQVSRRLQLVRQRTRLKNEVRAVLAAHLIERCPATDLLGRKGRVWLNAQPLPMDERLGLEQRLRELDRLEEDLHEVDKALAQASIGDERLRRLLTITGVNTTVAIGLLSAIGAVERFPSPEKLVELRREHALSQLLSAARPAPIRREPTRHPRSESAPAVDRSAHRGTVSAPSRSCSSWS
;
A
#
# COMPACT_ATOMS: atom_id res chain seq x y z
N SER A 1 -17.58 40.33 -39.46
CA SER A 1 -17.84 39.97 -38.06
C SER A 1 -17.54 38.50 -37.87
N SER A 2 -16.39 38.23 -37.22
CA SER A 2 -16.08 37.05 -36.39
C SER A 2 -16.48 35.65 -36.89
N THR A 3 -15.65 35.08 -37.77
CA THR A 3 -15.48 33.63 -37.92
C THR A 3 -14.57 33.15 -36.79
N CYS A 4 -15.12 32.78 -35.63
CA CYS A 4 -14.36 32.18 -34.54
C CYS A 4 -14.03 30.71 -34.86
N CYS A 5 -12.75 30.47 -35.12
CA CYS A 5 -11.95 29.28 -34.86
C CYS A 5 -12.64 27.91 -34.91
N ALA A 6 -12.35 27.16 -35.99
CA ALA A 6 -12.42 25.70 -35.97
C ALA A 6 -11.54 25.13 -34.83
N PRO A 7 -11.95 24.05 -34.16
CA PRO A 7 -11.23 23.47 -33.03
C PRO A 7 -9.85 22.94 -33.47
N THR A 8 -8.83 23.28 -32.71
CA THR A 8 -7.41 22.96 -32.93
C THR A 8 -7.17 21.45 -33.08
N SER A 9 -6.48 21.05 -34.14
CA SER A 9 -6.46 19.68 -34.67
C SER A 9 -5.55 18.67 -33.97
N ARG A 10 -4.72 19.06 -32.99
CA ARG A 10 -3.93 18.14 -32.14
C ARG A 10 -3.34 18.90 -30.94
N VAL A 11 -3.45 18.34 -29.74
CA VAL A 11 -2.77 18.86 -28.54
C VAL A 11 -1.58 17.97 -28.23
N ALA A 12 -0.37 18.55 -28.19
CA ALA A 12 0.85 17.86 -27.80
C ALA A 12 1.23 18.27 -26.37
N ILE A 13 1.62 17.29 -25.55
CA ILE A 13 2.14 17.52 -24.19
C ILE A 13 3.60 17.12 -24.19
N ALA A 14 4.48 17.94 -23.62
CA ALA A 14 5.90 17.66 -23.54
C ALA A 14 6.37 17.55 -22.09
N ASN A 15 7.41 16.75 -21.84
CA ASN A 15 8.03 16.69 -20.53
C ASN A 15 8.85 17.97 -20.28
N PRO A 16 8.47 18.84 -19.33
CA PRO A 16 9.13 20.13 -19.12
C PRO A 16 10.61 19.98 -18.72
N LEU A 17 11.00 18.87 -18.07
CA LEU A 17 12.40 18.62 -17.72
C LEU A 17 13.23 18.32 -18.96
N LEU A 18 12.72 17.48 -19.88
CA LEU A 18 13.40 17.18 -21.14
C LEU A 18 13.43 18.41 -22.05
N VAL A 19 12.35 19.19 -22.10
CA VAL A 19 12.32 20.46 -22.84
C VAL A 19 13.38 21.41 -22.32
N ARG A 20 13.57 21.54 -20.99
CA ARG A 20 14.63 22.38 -20.43
C ARG A 20 16.03 21.91 -20.79
N LEU A 21 16.27 20.60 -20.91
CA LEU A 21 17.58 20.08 -21.32
C LEU A 21 17.91 20.43 -22.79
N ILE A 22 16.89 20.58 -23.63
CA ILE A 22 17.04 20.85 -25.07
C ILE A 22 17.01 22.36 -25.36
N ALA A 23 16.18 23.10 -24.63
CA ALA A 23 15.94 24.51 -24.83
C ALA A 23 15.78 25.24 -23.50
N GLU A 24 16.90 25.62 -22.88
CA GLU A 24 16.90 26.47 -21.69
C GLU A 24 17.03 27.94 -22.10
N ALA A 25 15.98 28.74 -21.85
CA ALA A 25 16.01 30.18 -22.07
C ALA A 25 16.59 30.91 -20.84
N ARG A 26 17.54 31.83 -21.04
CA ARG A 26 18.07 32.70 -19.96
C ARG A 26 17.01 33.61 -19.35
N VAL A 27 15.97 33.95 -20.11
CA VAL A 27 14.84 34.77 -19.66
C VAL A 27 13.55 34.00 -19.93
N LYS A 28 12.82 33.68 -18.86
CA LYS A 28 11.60 32.88 -18.94
C LYS A 28 10.38 33.78 -18.98
N THR A 29 9.67 33.76 -20.11
CA THR A 29 8.36 34.42 -20.26
C THR A 29 7.44 33.51 -21.06
N ASP A 30 6.13 33.57 -20.79
CA ASP A 30 5.14 32.70 -21.47
C ASP A 30 5.20 32.83 -22.99
N LYS A 31 5.48 34.04 -23.51
CA LYS A 31 5.63 34.29 -24.96
C LYS A 31 6.85 33.58 -25.55
N ILE A 32 7.99 33.66 -24.86
CA ILE A 32 9.24 33.00 -25.31
C ILE A 32 9.10 31.49 -25.20
N ASP A 33 8.55 30.98 -24.09
CA ASP A 33 8.32 29.55 -23.88
C ASP A 33 7.37 28.98 -24.94
N ALA A 34 6.28 29.67 -25.26
CA ALA A 34 5.35 29.24 -26.31
C ALA A 34 6.03 29.21 -27.70
N ALA A 35 6.84 30.21 -28.04
CA ALA A 35 7.57 30.25 -29.30
C ALA A 35 8.61 29.12 -29.39
N VAL A 36 9.33 28.83 -28.30
CA VAL A 36 10.30 27.73 -28.21
C VAL A 36 9.60 26.38 -28.37
N LEU A 37 8.48 26.16 -27.67
CA LEU A 37 7.70 24.94 -27.81
C LEU A 37 7.16 24.75 -29.24
N ALA A 38 6.68 25.81 -29.88
CA ALA A 38 6.22 25.78 -31.26
C ALA A 38 7.35 25.42 -32.24
N GLN A 39 8.55 25.98 -32.04
CA GLN A 39 9.74 25.64 -32.84
C GLN A 39 10.18 24.20 -32.63
N LEU A 40 10.22 23.70 -31.39
CA LEU A 40 10.54 22.31 -31.08
C LEU A 40 9.53 21.34 -31.70
N TYR A 41 8.24 21.70 -31.68
CA TYR A 41 7.18 20.92 -32.32
C TYR A 41 7.34 20.89 -33.85
N ALA A 42 7.53 22.05 -34.46
CA ALA A 42 7.70 22.18 -35.91
C ALA A 42 8.97 21.47 -36.44
N SER A 43 10.01 21.39 -35.61
CA SER A 43 11.28 20.73 -35.93
C SER A 43 11.33 19.26 -35.51
N HIS A 44 10.23 18.70 -35.00
CA HIS A 44 10.14 17.32 -34.50
C HIS A 44 11.13 16.96 -33.37
N PHE A 45 11.64 17.96 -32.64
CA PHE A 45 12.51 17.79 -31.47
C PHE A 45 11.75 17.89 -30.14
N LEU A 46 10.43 18.11 -30.16
CA LEU A 46 9.64 18.15 -28.95
C LEU A 46 9.55 16.74 -28.32
N PRO A 47 9.99 16.56 -27.06
CA PRO A 47 9.85 15.29 -26.36
C PRO A 47 8.39 15.10 -25.91
N GLU A 48 7.55 14.64 -26.84
CA GLU A 48 6.13 14.37 -26.61
C GLU A 48 5.91 13.26 -25.57
N VAL A 49 4.96 13.49 -24.67
CA VAL A 49 4.50 12.53 -23.67
C VAL A 49 3.13 12.03 -24.08
N TRP A 50 2.94 10.72 -24.01
CA TRP A 50 1.66 10.09 -24.28
C TRP A 50 0.56 10.63 -23.35
N MET A 51 -0.56 11.03 -23.95
CA MET A 51 -1.78 11.42 -23.26
C MET A 51 -2.73 10.23 -23.14
N PRO A 52 -3.08 9.80 -21.91
CA PRO A 52 -4.10 8.78 -21.71
C PRO A 52 -5.47 9.28 -22.14
N ASP A 53 -6.30 8.34 -22.59
CA ASP A 53 -7.72 8.60 -22.82
C ASP A 53 -8.46 8.87 -21.49
N GLU A 54 -9.67 9.43 -21.57
CA GLU A 54 -10.42 9.85 -20.38
C GLU A 54 -10.73 8.69 -19.43
N SER A 55 -10.95 7.47 -19.94
CA SER A 55 -11.21 6.31 -19.09
C SER A 55 -9.97 5.92 -18.30
N THR A 56 -8.79 5.92 -18.95
CA THR A 56 -7.51 5.68 -18.27
C THR A 56 -7.19 6.79 -17.27
N LEU A 57 -7.46 8.06 -17.59
CA LEU A 57 -7.30 9.18 -16.67
C LEU A 57 -8.20 9.05 -15.44
N ALA A 58 -9.47 8.68 -15.64
CA ALA A 58 -10.40 8.43 -14.55
C ALA A 58 -9.90 7.33 -13.61
N LEU A 59 -9.42 6.22 -14.18
CA LEU A 59 -8.86 5.12 -13.40
C LEU A 59 -7.61 5.56 -12.63
N ARG A 60 -6.70 6.31 -13.26
CA ARG A 60 -5.51 6.87 -12.59
C ARG A 60 -5.88 7.75 -11.41
N ARG A 61 -6.86 8.64 -11.56
CA ARG A 61 -7.32 9.51 -10.47
C ARG A 61 -7.80 8.68 -9.26
N GLN A 62 -8.55 7.61 -9.49
CA GLN A 62 -9.03 6.73 -8.43
C GLN A 62 -7.89 5.96 -7.76
N VAL A 63 -6.96 5.40 -8.54
CA VAL A 63 -5.79 4.69 -8.00
C VAL A 63 -4.90 5.65 -7.19
N SER A 64 -4.68 6.88 -7.67
CA SER A 64 -3.93 7.92 -6.94
C SER A 64 -4.61 8.30 -5.62
N ARG A 65 -5.94 8.47 -5.63
CA ARG A 65 -6.71 8.73 -4.40
C ARG A 65 -6.54 7.61 -3.38
N ARG A 66 -6.66 6.35 -3.84
CA ARG A 66 -6.43 5.17 -3.01
C ARG A 66 -5.03 5.18 -2.37
N LEU A 67 -3.99 5.46 -3.16
CA LEU A 67 -2.61 5.56 -2.69
C LEU A 67 -2.45 6.63 -1.60
N GLN A 68 -3.10 7.79 -1.74
CA GLN A 68 -3.09 8.84 -0.72
C GLN A 68 -3.71 8.36 0.59
N LEU A 69 -4.87 7.71 0.55
CA LEU A 69 -5.52 7.16 1.74
C LEU A 69 -4.66 6.09 2.44
N VAL A 70 -4.05 5.17 1.67
CA VAL A 70 -3.14 4.16 2.20
C VAL A 70 -1.92 4.78 2.89
N ARG A 71 -1.38 5.87 2.34
CA ARG A 71 -0.26 6.61 2.97
C ARG A 71 -0.68 7.27 4.27
N GLN A 72 -1.84 7.93 4.30
CA GLN A 72 -2.38 8.55 5.51
C GLN A 72 -2.61 7.49 6.60
N ARG A 73 -3.24 6.36 6.26
CA ARG A 73 -3.43 5.23 7.17
C ARG A 73 -2.11 4.69 7.70
N THR A 74 -1.12 4.51 6.83
CA THR A 74 0.21 4.01 7.22
C THR A 74 0.91 4.97 8.17
N ARG A 75 0.83 6.27 7.88
CA ARG A 75 1.38 7.32 8.76
C ARG A 75 0.76 7.26 10.14
N LEU A 76 -0.57 7.25 10.26
CA LEU A 76 -1.26 7.20 11.55
C LEU A 76 -0.93 5.91 12.32
N LYS A 77 -0.85 4.75 11.65
CA LYS A 77 -0.41 3.50 12.29
C LYS A 77 1.01 3.59 12.82
N ASN A 78 1.90 4.28 12.11
CA ASN A 78 3.27 4.49 12.57
C ASN A 78 3.35 5.48 13.73
N GLU A 79 2.51 6.52 13.75
CA GLU A 79 2.38 7.43 14.89
C GLU A 79 1.91 6.68 16.14
N VAL A 80 0.89 5.82 16.03
CA VAL A 80 0.45 4.96 17.15
C VAL A 80 1.59 4.07 17.65
N ARG A 81 2.34 3.46 16.73
CA ARG A 81 3.52 2.65 17.10
C ARG A 81 4.61 3.48 17.78
N ALA A 82 4.81 4.73 17.36
CA ALA A 82 5.80 5.62 17.95
C ALA A 82 5.42 6.00 19.39
N VAL A 83 4.13 6.31 19.64
CA VAL A 83 3.62 6.56 21.00
C VAL A 83 3.87 5.34 21.90
N LEU A 84 3.50 4.14 21.45
CA LEU A 84 3.73 2.91 22.23
C LEU A 84 5.23 2.70 22.53
N ALA A 85 6.09 2.91 21.53
CA ALA A 85 7.53 2.77 21.70
C ALA A 85 8.12 3.80 22.67
N ALA A 86 7.63 5.04 22.67
CA ALA A 86 8.07 6.10 23.58
C ALA A 86 7.76 5.76 25.05
N HIS A 87 6.71 4.99 25.31
CA HIS A 87 6.34 4.50 26.64
C HIS A 87 6.87 3.10 26.95
N LEU A 88 7.83 2.59 26.16
CA LEU A 88 8.43 1.26 26.33
C LEU A 88 7.39 0.12 26.31
N ILE A 89 6.26 0.33 25.65
CA ILE A 89 5.23 -0.68 25.48
C ILE A 89 5.63 -1.59 24.31
N GLU A 90 5.61 -2.90 24.57
CA GLU A 90 5.94 -3.90 23.56
C GLU A 90 4.97 -3.86 22.36
N ARG A 91 5.42 -4.46 21.26
CA ARG A 91 4.58 -4.55 20.05
C ARG A 91 3.32 -5.34 20.35
N CYS A 92 2.19 -4.84 19.84
CA CYS A 92 0.92 -5.53 19.93
C CYS A 92 1.06 -6.97 19.38
N PRO A 93 0.64 -8.01 20.12
CA PRO A 93 0.69 -9.39 19.67
C PRO A 93 -0.38 -9.70 18.61
N ALA A 94 -1.37 -8.81 18.42
CA ALA A 94 -2.39 -8.99 17.40
C ALA A 94 -1.83 -8.72 16.00
N THR A 95 -2.21 -9.55 15.04
CA THR A 95 -1.86 -9.38 13.62
C THR A 95 -2.41 -8.06 13.05
N ASP A 96 -3.58 -7.65 13.54
CA ASP A 96 -4.20 -6.39 13.17
C ASP A 96 -4.47 -5.53 14.41
N LEU A 97 -3.82 -4.36 14.42
CA LEU A 97 -3.91 -3.35 15.48
C LEU A 97 -5.30 -2.72 15.55
N LEU A 98 -5.98 -2.59 14.40
CA LEU A 98 -7.29 -1.92 14.30
C LEU A 98 -8.45 -2.89 14.55
N GLY A 99 -8.20 -4.19 14.39
CA GLY A 99 -9.16 -5.23 14.70
C GLY A 99 -9.51 -5.30 16.19
N ARG A 100 -10.60 -6.02 16.50
CA ARG A 100 -11.15 -6.13 17.86
C ARG A 100 -10.09 -6.48 18.92
N LYS A 101 -9.23 -7.47 18.65
CA LYS A 101 -8.16 -7.89 19.58
C LYS A 101 -7.11 -6.79 19.78
N GLY A 102 -6.72 -6.10 18.71
CA GLY A 102 -5.75 -5.00 18.76
C GLY A 102 -6.29 -3.80 19.56
N ARG A 103 -7.56 -3.45 19.38
CA ARG A 103 -8.24 -2.39 20.15
C ARG A 103 -8.35 -2.72 21.63
N VAL A 104 -8.77 -3.94 21.97
CA VAL A 104 -8.81 -4.38 23.37
C VAL A 104 -7.43 -4.31 24.01
N TRP A 105 -6.40 -4.75 23.29
CA TRP A 105 -5.02 -4.65 23.78
C TRP A 105 -4.58 -3.19 23.94
N LEU A 106 -4.83 -2.31 22.96
CA LEU A 106 -4.48 -0.88 23.03
C LEU A 106 -5.12 -0.19 24.23
N ASN A 107 -6.38 -0.48 24.51
CA ASN A 107 -7.11 0.08 25.65
C ASN A 107 -6.51 -0.34 26.99
N ALA A 108 -5.92 -1.54 27.08
CA ALA A 108 -5.29 -2.04 28.29
C ALA A 108 -3.89 -1.47 28.58
N GLN A 109 -3.28 -0.74 27.62
CA GLN A 109 -1.91 -0.26 27.79
C GLN A 109 -1.81 0.89 28.80
N PRO A 110 -0.77 0.98 29.63
CA PRO A 110 -0.62 2.05 30.61
C PRO A 110 -0.10 3.34 29.94
N LEU A 111 -1.02 4.15 29.40
CA LEU A 111 -0.70 5.44 28.78
C LEU A 111 -1.19 6.61 29.66
N PRO A 112 -0.41 7.71 29.74
CA PRO A 112 -0.89 8.99 30.26
C PRO A 112 -2.18 9.45 29.56
N MET A 113 -2.99 10.26 30.25
CA MET A 113 -4.31 10.65 29.75
C MET A 113 -4.26 11.49 28.47
N ASP A 114 -3.27 12.38 28.35
CA ASP A 114 -3.01 13.17 27.15
C ASP A 114 -2.67 12.28 25.94
N GLU A 115 -1.80 11.29 26.12
CA GLU A 115 -1.45 10.31 25.08
C GLU A 115 -2.62 9.38 24.74
N ARG A 116 -3.45 9.01 25.73
CA ARG A 116 -4.69 8.26 25.50
C ARG A 116 -5.64 9.02 24.58
N LEU A 117 -5.87 10.31 24.86
CA LEU A 117 -6.73 11.16 24.03
C LEU A 117 -6.19 11.27 22.60
N GLY A 118 -4.89 11.47 22.45
CA GLY A 118 -4.22 11.51 21.15
C GLY A 118 -4.31 10.17 20.41
N LEU A 119 -4.19 9.05 21.10
CA LEU A 119 -4.36 7.72 20.53
C LEU A 119 -5.80 7.50 20.03
N GLU A 120 -6.80 7.83 20.83
CA GLU A 120 -8.21 7.69 20.46
C GLU A 120 -8.59 8.55 19.24
N GLN A 121 -8.08 9.78 19.15
CA GLN A 121 -8.26 10.63 17.98
C GLN A 121 -7.69 9.98 16.71
N ARG A 122 -6.47 9.43 16.79
CA ARG A 122 -5.84 8.72 15.66
C ARG A 122 -6.60 7.45 15.29
N LEU A 123 -7.14 6.72 16.26
CA LEU A 123 -7.96 5.53 16.01
C LEU A 123 -9.27 5.86 15.29
N ARG A 124 -9.95 6.96 15.68
CA ARG A 124 -11.14 7.44 14.97
C ARG A 124 -10.84 7.85 13.52
N GLU A 125 -9.73 8.56 13.30
CA GLU A 125 -9.30 8.93 11.95
C GLU A 125 -8.92 7.70 11.12
N LEU A 126 -8.30 6.70 11.73
CA LEU A 126 -8.01 5.42 11.07
C LEU A 126 -9.28 4.68 10.64
N ASP A 127 -10.35 4.71 11.45
CA ASP A 127 -11.65 4.13 11.08
C ASP A 127 -12.26 4.86 9.88
N ARG A 128 -12.29 6.20 9.90
CA ARG A 128 -12.78 7.03 8.79
C ARG A 128 -12.02 6.75 7.49
N LEU A 129 -10.69 6.68 7.55
CA LEU A 129 -9.86 6.36 6.39
C LEU A 129 -10.08 4.94 5.86
N GLU A 130 -10.45 3.99 6.73
CA GLU A 130 -10.76 2.62 6.32
C GLU A 130 -12.09 2.54 5.57
N GLU A 131 -13.08 3.34 5.98
CA GLU A 131 -14.34 3.53 5.24
C GLU A 131 -14.10 4.21 3.87
N ASP A 132 -13.37 5.32 3.84
CA ASP A 132 -13.02 6.02 2.60
C ASP A 132 -12.27 5.09 1.62
N LEU A 133 -11.35 4.27 2.15
CA LEU A 133 -10.60 3.30 1.36
C LEU A 133 -11.52 2.21 0.80
N HIS A 134 -12.50 1.74 1.57
CA HIS A 134 -13.48 0.76 1.13
C HIS A 134 -14.33 1.28 -0.03
N GLU A 135 -14.80 2.52 0.05
CA GLU A 135 -15.59 3.13 -1.03
C GLU A 135 -14.78 3.30 -2.32
N VAL A 136 -13.50 3.68 -2.20
CA VAL A 136 -12.60 3.76 -3.36
C VAL A 136 -12.34 2.37 -3.95
N ASP A 137 -12.11 1.37 -3.12
CA ASP A 137 -11.91 -0.02 -3.57
C ASP A 137 -13.15 -0.56 -4.31
N LYS A 138 -14.35 -0.25 -3.80
CA LYS A 138 -15.62 -0.59 -4.45
C LYS A 138 -15.78 0.10 -5.80
N ALA A 139 -15.50 1.40 -5.88
CA ALA A 139 -15.58 2.16 -7.12
C ALA A 139 -14.59 1.63 -8.18
N LEU A 140 -13.36 1.30 -7.78
CA LEU A 140 -12.35 0.69 -8.65
C LEU A 140 -12.80 -0.68 -9.17
N ALA A 141 -13.33 -1.52 -8.29
CA ALA A 141 -13.85 -2.83 -8.67
C ALA A 141 -14.99 -2.68 -9.69
N GLN A 142 -15.95 -1.78 -9.43
CA GLN A 142 -17.10 -1.52 -10.31
C GLN A 142 -16.68 -1.01 -11.69
N ALA A 143 -15.75 -0.05 -11.75
CA ALA A 143 -15.25 0.51 -13.01
C ALA A 143 -14.50 -0.52 -13.87
N SER A 144 -14.08 -1.64 -13.28
CA SER A 144 -13.28 -2.68 -13.95
C SER A 144 -14.09 -3.97 -14.21
N ILE A 145 -15.40 -3.98 -13.92
CA ILE A 145 -16.26 -5.13 -14.18
C ILE A 145 -16.31 -5.39 -15.69
N GLY A 146 -15.96 -6.62 -16.09
CA GLY A 146 -16.02 -7.04 -17.48
C GLY A 146 -14.77 -6.71 -18.31
N ASP A 147 -13.74 -6.07 -17.74
CA ASP A 147 -12.48 -5.88 -18.45
C ASP A 147 -11.73 -7.23 -18.56
N GLU A 148 -11.64 -7.75 -19.78
CA GLU A 148 -10.96 -9.02 -20.05
C GLU A 148 -9.45 -8.94 -19.73
N ARG A 149 -8.84 -7.76 -19.82
CA ARG A 149 -7.44 -7.54 -19.44
C ARG A 149 -7.26 -7.73 -17.93
N LEU A 150 -8.23 -7.28 -17.13
CA LEU A 150 -8.22 -7.51 -15.68
C LEU A 150 -8.29 -9.00 -15.36
N ARG A 151 -9.20 -9.74 -16.01
CA ARG A 151 -9.33 -11.19 -15.81
C ARG A 151 -8.03 -11.92 -16.13
N ARG A 152 -7.37 -11.57 -17.23
CA ARG A 152 -6.06 -12.12 -17.60
C ARG A 152 -4.97 -11.79 -16.59
N LEU A 153 -4.97 -10.60 -15.99
CA LEU A 153 -4.00 -10.25 -14.95
C LEU A 153 -4.25 -11.02 -13.64
N LEU A 154 -5.51 -11.29 -13.31
CA LEU A 154 -5.90 -12.04 -12.11
C LEU A 154 -5.55 -13.53 -12.17
N THR A 155 -5.25 -14.09 -13.34
CA THR A 155 -4.75 -15.47 -13.44
C THR A 155 -3.30 -15.59 -13.00
N ILE A 156 -2.56 -14.48 -12.91
CA ILE A 156 -1.18 -14.46 -12.46
C ILE A 156 -1.16 -14.56 -10.93
N THR A 157 -0.54 -15.63 -10.42
CA THR A 157 -0.40 -15.87 -8.99
C THR A 157 0.29 -14.67 -8.31
N GLY A 158 -0.35 -14.11 -7.29
CA GLY A 158 0.14 -12.95 -6.54
C GLY A 158 -0.35 -11.59 -7.03
N VAL A 159 -1.06 -11.53 -8.17
CA VAL A 159 -1.73 -10.32 -8.64
C VAL A 159 -3.16 -10.30 -8.12
N ASN A 160 -3.46 -9.33 -7.25
CA ASN A 160 -4.83 -9.08 -6.78
C ASN A 160 -5.52 -7.99 -7.63
N THR A 161 -6.82 -7.79 -7.43
CA THR A 161 -7.62 -6.81 -8.18
C THR A 161 -7.04 -5.41 -8.13
N THR A 162 -6.60 -4.95 -6.96
CA THR A 162 -6.00 -3.62 -6.80
C THR A 162 -4.69 -3.48 -7.58
N VAL A 163 -3.82 -4.49 -7.54
CA VAL A 163 -2.55 -4.53 -8.28
C VAL A 163 -2.85 -4.51 -9.78
N ALA A 164 -3.78 -5.35 -10.23
CA ALA A 164 -4.16 -5.44 -11.64
C ALA A 164 -4.72 -4.11 -12.16
N ILE A 165 -5.63 -3.48 -11.41
CA ILE A 165 -6.17 -2.16 -11.75
C ILE A 165 -5.07 -1.09 -11.78
N GLY A 166 -4.15 -1.13 -10.81
CA GLY A 166 -2.98 -0.24 -10.79
C GLY A 166 -2.14 -0.39 -12.06
N LEU A 167 -1.85 -1.64 -12.47
CA LEU A 167 -1.13 -1.94 -13.70
C LEU A 167 -1.86 -1.42 -14.94
N LEU A 168 -3.16 -1.70 -15.07
CA LEU A 168 -3.97 -1.23 -16.19
C LEU A 168 -4.00 0.29 -16.26
N SER A 169 -4.14 0.97 -15.12
CA SER A 169 -4.11 2.43 -15.06
C SER A 169 -2.76 3.01 -15.49
N ALA A 170 -1.66 2.34 -15.17
CA ALA A 170 -0.31 2.79 -15.53
C ALA A 170 -0.01 2.55 -17.02
N ILE A 171 -0.37 1.36 -17.52
CA ILE A 171 -0.10 0.91 -18.89
C ILE A 171 -0.99 1.64 -19.90
N GLY A 172 -2.29 1.75 -19.64
CA GLY A 172 -3.27 2.25 -20.60
C GLY A 172 -3.48 1.27 -21.77
N ALA A 173 -3.61 1.80 -22.99
CA ALA A 173 -3.62 1.01 -24.21
C ALA A 173 -2.25 0.33 -24.42
N VAL A 174 -2.23 -0.99 -24.63
CA VAL A 174 -0.98 -1.77 -24.75
C VAL A 174 -0.28 -1.48 -26.08
N GLU A 175 -1.04 -1.13 -27.10
CA GLU A 175 -0.63 -0.82 -28.46
C GLU A 175 0.31 0.40 -28.53
N ARG A 176 0.38 1.22 -27.47
CA ARG A 176 1.32 2.34 -27.40
C ARG A 176 2.78 1.90 -27.31
N PHE A 177 3.03 0.65 -26.92
CA PHE A 177 4.37 0.12 -26.76
C PHE A 177 4.78 -0.62 -28.04
N PRO A 178 5.84 -0.17 -28.72
CA PRO A 178 6.29 -0.82 -29.96
C PRO A 178 6.89 -2.21 -29.71
N SER A 179 7.33 -2.49 -28.48
CA SER A 179 7.83 -3.81 -28.08
C SER A 179 7.55 -4.11 -26.61
N PRO A 180 7.52 -5.41 -26.21
CA PRO A 180 7.35 -5.81 -24.81
C PRO A 180 8.42 -5.25 -23.87
N GLU A 181 9.66 -5.08 -24.35
CA GLU A 181 10.77 -4.55 -23.56
C GLU A 181 10.52 -3.09 -23.14
N LYS A 182 9.87 -2.31 -24.01
CA LYS A 182 9.47 -0.92 -23.72
C LYS A 182 8.37 -0.83 -22.67
N LEU A 183 7.49 -1.83 -22.59
CA LEU A 183 6.51 -1.94 -21.51
C LEU A 183 7.22 -2.26 -20.18
N VAL A 184 8.19 -3.17 -20.18
CA VAL A 184 8.98 -3.50 -18.99
C VAL A 184 9.78 -2.29 -18.49
N GLU A 185 10.28 -1.45 -19.41
CA GLU A 185 10.99 -0.21 -19.08
C GLU A 185 10.12 0.79 -18.29
N LEU A 186 8.80 0.83 -18.55
CA LEU A 186 7.84 1.64 -17.79
C LEU A 186 7.92 1.38 -16.27
N ARG A 187 8.27 0.14 -15.86
CA ARG A 187 8.43 -0.23 -14.44
C ARG A 187 9.53 0.58 -13.74
N ARG A 188 10.53 1.05 -14.48
CA ARG A 188 11.64 1.84 -13.92
C ARG A 188 11.25 3.28 -13.60
N GLU A 189 10.13 3.76 -14.15
CA GLU A 189 9.56 5.04 -13.78
C GLU A 189 8.84 4.93 -12.41
N HIS A 190 9.26 5.76 -11.46
CA HIS A 190 8.86 5.73 -10.04
C HIS A 190 7.35 5.63 -9.75
N ALA A 191 6.51 6.01 -10.71
CA ALA A 191 5.04 5.95 -10.59
C ALA A 191 4.52 4.52 -10.37
N LEU A 192 5.03 3.52 -11.10
CA LEU A 192 4.56 2.14 -10.98
C LEU A 192 4.96 1.51 -9.63
N SER A 193 6.16 1.80 -9.14
CA SER A 193 6.64 1.32 -7.84
C SER A 193 5.76 1.82 -6.68
N GLN A 194 5.34 3.09 -6.72
CA GLN A 194 4.45 3.66 -5.71
C GLN A 194 3.03 3.05 -5.78
N LEU A 195 2.50 2.81 -6.98
CA LEU A 195 1.19 2.20 -7.19
C LEU A 195 1.16 0.73 -6.74
N LEU A 196 2.21 -0.04 -7.05
CA LEU A 196 2.34 -1.45 -6.63
C LEU A 196 2.57 -1.60 -5.12
N SER A 197 3.30 -0.67 -4.49
CA SER A 197 3.49 -0.66 -3.03
C SER A 197 2.17 -0.44 -2.28
N ALA A 198 1.28 0.41 -2.78
CA ALA A 198 -0.05 0.61 -2.21
C ALA A 198 -1.03 -0.52 -2.51
N ALA A 199 -0.77 -1.31 -3.54
CA ALA A 199 -1.59 -2.48 -3.89
C ALA A 199 -1.23 -3.74 -3.08
N ARG A 200 -0.29 -3.64 -2.12
CA ARG A 200 -0.08 -4.72 -1.13
C ARG A 200 -1.42 -5.00 -0.43
N PRO A 201 -1.89 -6.25 -0.44
CA PRO A 201 -3.13 -6.58 0.23
C PRO A 201 -2.99 -6.25 1.72
N ALA A 202 -4.08 -5.80 2.34
CA ALA A 202 -4.21 -5.91 3.79
C ALA A 202 -3.89 -7.37 4.17
N PRO A 203 -3.19 -7.63 5.30
CA PRO A 203 -2.85 -8.98 5.68
C PRO A 203 -4.10 -9.86 5.63
N ILE A 204 -4.04 -10.93 4.84
CA ILE A 204 -5.14 -11.88 4.67
C ILE A 204 -5.58 -12.30 6.06
N ARG A 205 -6.86 -12.05 6.38
CA ARG A 205 -7.50 -12.46 7.63
C ARG A 205 -7.51 -13.98 7.65
N ARG A 206 -6.45 -14.60 8.16
CA ARG A 206 -6.41 -16.06 8.37
C ARG A 206 -7.44 -16.37 9.46
N GLU A 207 -8.52 -17.04 9.09
CA GLU A 207 -9.37 -17.68 10.07
C GLU A 207 -8.50 -18.59 10.95
N PRO A 208 -8.70 -18.58 12.28
CA PRO A 208 -7.95 -19.49 13.14
C PRO A 208 -8.32 -20.91 12.72
N THR A 209 -7.33 -21.66 12.23
CA THR A 209 -7.41 -23.10 12.05
C THR A 209 -7.91 -23.71 13.35
N ARG A 210 -9.14 -24.22 13.35
CA ARG A 210 -9.66 -25.09 14.41
C ARG A 210 -8.81 -26.35 14.39
N HIS A 211 -7.79 -26.41 15.24
CA HIS A 211 -7.19 -27.70 15.57
C HIS A 211 -8.21 -28.52 16.37
N PRO A 212 -8.47 -29.78 15.99
CA PRO A 212 -9.26 -30.67 16.83
C PRO A 212 -8.51 -30.85 18.16
N ARG A 213 -9.21 -30.56 19.26
CA ARG A 213 -8.73 -30.89 20.61
C ARG A 213 -8.51 -32.40 20.65
N SER A 214 -7.27 -32.83 20.86
CA SER A 214 -6.95 -34.20 21.24
C SER A 214 -7.66 -34.50 22.55
N GLU A 215 -8.40 -35.60 22.55
CA GLU A 215 -9.02 -36.21 23.72
C GLU A 215 -8.01 -36.39 24.85
N SER A 216 -8.46 -35.99 26.04
CA SER A 216 -7.82 -36.25 27.32
C SER A 216 -7.74 -37.75 27.59
N ALA A 217 -6.53 -38.29 27.69
CA ALA A 217 -6.29 -39.61 28.29
C ALA A 217 -6.33 -39.50 29.84
N PRO A 218 -6.88 -40.50 30.56
CA PRO A 218 -7.06 -40.42 32.00
C PRO A 218 -5.74 -40.63 32.76
N ALA A 219 -5.62 -39.94 33.90
CA ALA A 219 -4.52 -40.07 34.84
C ALA A 219 -4.48 -41.49 35.44
N VAL A 220 -3.34 -42.18 35.27
CA VAL A 220 -3.05 -43.43 35.97
C VAL A 220 -2.50 -43.12 37.34
N ASP A 221 -3.26 -43.52 38.35
CA ASP A 221 -2.91 -43.53 39.76
C ASP A 221 -1.69 -44.44 40.01
N ARG A 222 -0.70 -43.94 40.76
CA ARG A 222 0.48 -44.71 41.19
C ARG A 222 0.65 -44.54 42.69
N SER A 223 -0.15 -45.29 43.45
CA SER A 223 0.13 -45.61 44.84
C SER A 223 0.73 -47.01 44.98
N ALA A 224 1.85 -47.06 45.71
CA ALA A 224 2.46 -48.19 46.42
C ALA A 224 3.20 -49.28 45.62
N HIS A 225 4.51 -49.36 45.82
CA HIS A 225 5.11 -50.57 46.42
C HIS A 225 6.39 -50.24 47.19
N ARG A 226 6.45 -50.79 48.41
CA ARG A 226 7.50 -50.66 49.43
C ARG A 226 8.73 -51.47 49.02
N GLY A 227 9.91 -50.97 49.35
CA GLY A 227 11.16 -51.71 49.35
C GLY A 227 12.12 -51.09 50.37
N THR A 228 12.14 -51.66 51.56
CA THR A 228 13.07 -51.39 52.67
C THR A 228 14.48 -51.87 52.33
N VAL A 229 15.53 -51.05 52.48
CA VAL A 229 16.83 -51.46 53.05
C VAL A 229 17.54 -50.25 53.69
N SER A 230 17.70 -50.36 55.01
CA SER A 230 18.72 -49.89 55.96
C SER A 230 19.85 -48.92 55.53
N ALA A 231 20.02 -47.86 56.33
CA ALA A 231 21.27 -47.10 56.51
C ALA A 231 22.27 -47.88 57.40
N PRO A 232 23.56 -47.48 57.52
CA PRO A 232 23.87 -46.40 58.46
C PRO A 232 25.09 -45.48 58.18
N SER A 233 24.94 -44.25 58.69
CA SER A 233 25.89 -43.45 59.50
C SER A 233 27.11 -42.70 58.93
N ARG A 234 27.08 -41.37 59.22
CA ARG A 234 28.17 -40.44 59.62
C ARG A 234 29.20 -40.11 58.50
N SER A 235 29.71 -38.90 58.31
CA SER A 235 30.00 -37.76 59.21
C SER A 235 30.24 -36.46 58.42
N CYS A 236 30.16 -35.32 59.10
CA CYS A 236 30.67 -34.00 58.72
C CYS A 236 31.97 -33.98 57.93
N SER A 237 32.09 -33.06 56.97
CA SER A 237 33.11 -31.99 57.00
C SER A 237 32.89 -30.97 55.88
N SER A 238 32.82 -29.72 56.32
CA SER A 238 33.17 -28.51 55.59
C SER A 238 34.53 -28.62 54.88
N TRP A 239 34.71 -27.90 53.76
CA TRP A 239 35.77 -26.89 53.53
C TRP A 239 35.69 -26.32 52.10
N SER A 240 35.89 -25.01 52.03
CA SER A 240 36.43 -24.16 50.93
C SER A 240 35.73 -24.12 49.57
#